data_AF-A0A815ZYA9-F1
#
_entry.id   AF-A0A815ZYA9-F1
#
_cell.length_a   1.000
_cell.length_b   1.000
_cell.length_c   1.000
_cell.angle_alpha   90.00
_cell.angle_beta   90.00
_cell.angle_gamma   90.00
#
_symmetry.space_group_name_H-M   'P 1'
#
loop_
_entity.id
_entity.type
_entity.pdbx_description
1 polymer ?
#
loop_
_entity_poly.entity_id
_entity_poly.type
_entity_poly.pdbx_seq_one_letter_code
_entity_poly.pdbx_strand_id
1 'polypeptide(L)'
;MMTLLATECLEPEILELKHMYGVPKSTQTLSEIYNNRSKHCSFQPSSEINKAVLKRLNDYGGSKTLLAHSFDEEQERELEQEIEQEIEEERQREHPAYLSSHQPILHKEIKDLCNMQGSMMDLATHSSVFSPLVNAFLGTSFFGECQPCSWQKNFWISTEFQRVIQTQREPLDMYLRPPRWVLVYRNKHLIFVSPFEANWLLGQLQFIGRTGQCDKLPSTTLRLLLPRTKRNQSILVNTPTLTIPSSITTTDISNFYIPIRWLAELFVFNGSLYFKNVCEQTAYCKYLGVFPTPRTAIEEDAFDKRLISNDGFVGNADIRSKLQIDYCPFHINPLALVKKILESRNKAQVSPKSHVGAIVINGSKPIY
;
A
#
# COMPACT_ATOMS: atom_id res chain seq x y z
N MET A 1 -36.23 22.69 44.49
CA MET A 1 -35.66 22.59 43.12
C MET A 1 -34.85 21.31 42.94
N MET A 2 -34.01 20.88 43.91
CA MET A 2 -33.29 19.59 43.83
C MET A 2 -34.16 18.32 43.90
N THR A 3 -35.33 18.36 44.56
CA THR A 3 -36.21 17.19 44.68
C THR A 3 -36.99 16.86 43.39
N LEU A 4 -37.18 17.84 42.50
CA LEU A 4 -37.83 17.64 41.19
C LEU A 4 -36.90 16.97 40.18
N LEU A 5 -35.61 17.35 40.19
CA LEU A 5 -34.57 16.71 39.38
C LEU A 5 -34.32 15.25 39.81
N ALA A 6 -34.36 14.98 41.12
CA ALA A 6 -34.19 13.61 41.63
C ALA A 6 -35.31 12.67 41.16
N THR A 7 -36.55 13.17 41.02
CA THR A 7 -37.67 12.37 40.51
C THR A 7 -37.64 12.16 39.00
N GLU A 8 -37.00 13.07 38.24
CA GLU A 8 -36.81 12.92 36.79
C GLU A 8 -35.63 12.00 36.43
N CYS A 9 -34.71 11.75 37.37
CA CYS A 9 -33.56 10.85 37.17
C CYS A 9 -33.77 9.42 37.73
N LEU A 10 -34.96 9.10 38.25
CA LEU A 10 -35.30 7.73 38.64
C LEU A 10 -35.78 6.97 37.40
N GLU A 11 -34.89 6.21 36.77
CA GLU A 11 -35.30 5.22 35.79
C GLU A 11 -36.24 4.20 36.47
N PRO A 12 -37.36 3.82 35.85
CA PRO A 12 -38.24 2.78 36.40
C PRO A 12 -37.44 1.48 36.51
N GLU A 13 -37.13 1.07 37.74
CA GLU A 13 -36.30 -0.10 38.09
C GLU A 13 -36.91 -1.44 37.64
N ILE A 14 -38.09 -1.42 37.04
CA ILE A 14 -38.79 -2.58 36.49
C ILE A 14 -38.98 -2.38 34.99
N LEU A 15 -37.98 -2.78 34.21
CA LEU A 15 -38.13 -3.02 32.78
C LEU A 15 -38.90 -4.32 32.59
N GLU A 16 -40.12 -4.24 32.06
CA GLU A 16 -40.87 -5.46 31.70
C GLU A 16 -40.05 -6.31 30.71
N LEU A 17 -40.08 -7.64 30.84
CA LEU A 17 -39.34 -8.58 29.98
C LEU A 17 -39.55 -8.31 28.47
N LYS A 18 -40.75 -7.83 28.08
CA LYS A 18 -41.06 -7.45 26.69
C LYS A 18 -40.20 -6.28 26.16
N HIS A 19 -39.72 -5.41 27.03
CA HIS A 19 -38.85 -4.29 26.68
C HIS A 19 -37.38 -4.71 26.61
N MET A 20 -36.95 -5.72 27.38
CA MET A 20 -35.60 -6.29 27.26
C MET A 20 -35.45 -7.23 26.05
N TYR A 21 -36.44 -8.08 25.79
CA TYR A 21 -36.37 -9.12 24.74
C TYR A 21 -37.06 -8.72 23.42
N GLY A 22 -37.63 -7.52 23.35
CA GLY A 22 -38.28 -6.98 22.15
C GLY A 22 -39.67 -7.57 21.84
N VAL A 23 -40.17 -7.20 20.66
CA VAL A 23 -41.52 -7.51 20.12
C VAL A 23 -41.81 -9.02 20.19
N PRO A 24 -43.05 -9.46 20.48
CA PRO A 24 -43.41 -10.87 20.49
C PRO A 24 -42.97 -11.58 19.19
N LYS A 25 -42.32 -12.74 19.35
CA LYS A 25 -41.80 -13.60 18.27
C LYS A 25 -42.92 -13.97 17.30
N SER A 26 -43.14 -13.13 16.29
CA SER A 26 -44.14 -13.33 15.25
C SER A 26 -43.49 -14.00 14.05
N THR A 27 -44.13 -15.05 13.55
CA THR A 27 -43.76 -15.68 12.30
C THR A 27 -44.22 -14.77 11.16
N GLN A 28 -43.27 -14.21 10.41
CA GLN A 28 -43.53 -13.35 9.26
C GLN A 28 -43.02 -14.03 8.01
N THR A 29 -43.62 -13.71 6.85
CA THR A 29 -43.09 -14.20 5.58
C THR A 29 -41.78 -13.49 5.25
N LEU A 30 -40.90 -14.16 4.50
CA LEU A 30 -39.62 -13.58 4.07
C LEU A 30 -39.77 -12.24 3.34
N SER A 31 -40.83 -12.08 2.54
CA SER A 31 -41.14 -10.83 1.84
C SER A 31 -41.52 -9.69 2.78
N GLU A 32 -42.22 -10.00 3.88
CA GLU A 32 -42.58 -9.01 4.92
C GLU A 32 -41.36 -8.60 5.74
N ILE A 33 -40.51 -9.58 6.11
CA ILE A 33 -39.26 -9.32 6.85
C ILE A 33 -38.34 -8.41 6.02
N TYR A 34 -38.16 -8.71 4.73
CA TYR A 34 -37.37 -7.86 3.82
C TYR A 34 -37.96 -6.45 3.70
N ASN A 35 -39.28 -6.33 3.52
CA ASN A 35 -39.94 -5.03 3.41
C ASN A 35 -39.77 -4.18 4.67
N ASN A 36 -39.95 -4.78 5.85
CA ASN A 36 -39.78 -4.07 7.12
C ASN A 36 -38.34 -3.60 7.29
N ARG A 37 -37.35 -4.44 6.98
CA ARG A 37 -35.92 -4.05 7.02
C ARG A 37 -35.56 -2.97 6.01
N SER A 38 -36.10 -3.04 4.80
CA SER A 38 -35.84 -2.02 3.78
C SER A 38 -36.31 -0.62 4.20
N LYS A 39 -37.35 -0.52 5.03
CA LYS A 39 -37.86 0.75 5.58
C LYS A 39 -36.96 1.34 6.67
N HIS A 40 -36.28 0.48 7.43
CA HIS A 40 -35.40 0.89 8.54
C HIS A 40 -33.92 0.96 8.15
N CYS A 41 -33.55 0.53 6.95
CA CYS A 41 -32.19 0.65 6.44
C CYS A 41 -31.88 2.10 6.06
N SER A 42 -30.79 2.65 6.60
CA SER A 42 -30.29 4.01 6.32
C SER A 42 -29.81 4.18 4.87
N PHE A 43 -29.48 3.08 4.21
CA PHE A 43 -29.15 3.03 2.78
C PHE A 43 -30.35 2.48 2.01
N GLN A 44 -31.12 3.35 1.35
CA GLN A 44 -32.23 2.89 0.51
C GLN A 44 -31.70 2.40 -0.85
N PRO A 45 -31.83 1.11 -1.18
CA PRO A 45 -31.52 0.63 -2.52
C PRO A 45 -32.42 1.34 -3.54
N SER A 46 -31.96 1.46 -4.79
CA SER A 46 -32.80 2.02 -5.86
C SER A 46 -34.15 1.28 -5.92
N SER A 47 -35.24 2.00 -6.19
CA SER A 47 -36.60 1.43 -6.14
C SER A 47 -36.77 0.21 -7.05
N GLU A 48 -35.96 0.11 -8.10
CA GLU A 48 -35.92 -0.99 -9.06
C GLU A 48 -35.32 -2.26 -8.45
N ILE A 49 -34.23 -2.14 -7.68
CA ILE A 49 -33.59 -3.28 -7.00
C ILE A 49 -34.55 -3.86 -5.95
N ASN A 50 -35.18 -3.01 -5.15
CA ASN A 50 -36.15 -3.46 -4.14
C ASN A 50 -37.33 -4.20 -4.78
N LYS A 51 -37.86 -3.69 -5.89
CA LYS A 51 -38.94 -4.37 -6.64
C LYS A 51 -38.48 -5.71 -7.22
N ALA A 52 -37.26 -5.77 -7.75
CA ALA A 52 -36.71 -7.01 -8.31
C ALA A 52 -36.48 -8.09 -7.23
N VAL A 53 -35.99 -7.69 -6.05
CA VAL A 53 -35.78 -8.60 -4.91
C VAL A 53 -37.12 -9.10 -4.37
N LEU A 54 -38.09 -8.21 -4.15
CA LEU A 54 -39.44 -8.61 -3.71
C LEU A 54 -40.11 -9.57 -4.69
N LYS A 55 -39.97 -9.32 -5.99
CA LYS A 55 -40.49 -10.22 -7.02
C LYS A 55 -39.85 -11.61 -6.91
N ARG A 56 -38.52 -11.69 -6.81
CA ARG A 56 -37.82 -12.98 -6.63
C ARG A 56 -38.19 -13.67 -5.32
N LEU A 57 -38.36 -12.93 -4.23
CA LEU A 57 -38.77 -13.51 -2.94
C LEU A 57 -40.18 -14.10 -3.02
N ASN A 58 -41.10 -13.47 -3.77
CA ASN A 58 -42.43 -14.02 -4.01
C ASN A 58 -42.40 -15.22 -4.98
N ASP A 59 -41.56 -15.16 -6.03
CA ASP A 59 -41.47 -16.21 -7.04
C ASP A 59 -40.81 -17.50 -6.49
N TYR A 60 -39.81 -17.38 -5.60
CA TYR A 60 -39.00 -18.51 -5.13
C TYR A 60 -39.07 -18.77 -3.62
N GLY A 61 -39.36 -17.76 -2.80
CA GLY A 61 -39.43 -17.85 -1.34
C GLY A 61 -40.73 -18.44 -0.82
N GLY A 62 -41.81 -18.39 -1.61
CA GLY A 62 -43.14 -18.92 -1.26
C GLY A 62 -43.73 -18.31 0.03
N SER A 63 -44.72 -19.00 0.60
CA SER A 63 -45.35 -18.67 1.90
C SER A 63 -44.52 -19.11 3.11
N LYS A 64 -43.20 -19.25 2.96
CA LYS A 64 -42.32 -19.63 4.07
C LYS A 64 -42.30 -18.53 5.12
N THR A 65 -42.79 -18.89 6.29
CA THR A 65 -42.75 -18.03 7.48
C THR A 65 -41.54 -18.37 8.32
N LEU A 66 -40.83 -17.35 8.76
CA LEU A 66 -39.70 -17.46 9.66
C LEU A 66 -39.91 -16.53 10.84
N LEU A 67 -39.22 -16.81 11.94
CA LEU A 67 -39.13 -15.87 13.05
C LEU A 67 -38.28 -14.68 12.59
N ALA A 68 -38.86 -13.49 12.60
CA ALA A 68 -38.22 -12.27 12.07
C ALA A 68 -36.85 -11.97 12.70
N HIS A 69 -36.60 -12.48 13.91
CA HIS A 69 -35.39 -12.28 14.71
C HIS A 69 -34.32 -13.37 14.52
N SER A 70 -34.65 -14.54 13.95
CA SER A 70 -33.66 -15.63 13.80
C SER A 70 -32.52 -15.29 12.83
N PHE A 71 -32.76 -14.34 11.92
CA PHE A 71 -31.71 -13.86 11.02
C PHE A 71 -30.76 -12.89 11.71
N ASP A 72 -31.24 -12.09 12.67
CA ASP A 72 -30.37 -11.16 13.41
C ASP A 72 -29.45 -11.95 14.34
N GLU A 73 -29.97 -12.96 15.03
CA GLU A 73 -29.19 -13.83 15.91
C GLU A 73 -28.12 -14.65 15.17
N GLU A 74 -28.43 -15.13 13.96
CA GLU A 74 -27.43 -15.86 13.16
C GLU A 74 -26.37 -14.92 12.59
N GLN A 75 -26.74 -13.70 12.18
CA GLN A 75 -25.78 -12.69 11.75
C GLN A 75 -24.89 -12.23 12.90
N GLU A 76 -25.43 -12.08 14.10
CA GLU A 76 -24.66 -11.78 15.30
C GLU A 76 -23.69 -12.92 15.63
N ARG A 77 -24.13 -14.19 15.55
CA ARG A 77 -23.25 -15.36 15.74
C ARG A 77 -22.11 -15.43 14.74
N GLU A 78 -22.37 -15.17 13.45
CA GLU A 78 -21.32 -15.14 12.41
C GLU A 78 -20.33 -13.99 12.69
N LEU A 79 -20.82 -12.82 13.06
CA LEU A 79 -19.98 -11.66 13.39
C LEU A 79 -19.10 -11.92 14.63
N GLU A 80 -19.66 -12.54 15.67
CA GLU A 80 -18.92 -12.91 16.88
C GLU A 80 -17.79 -13.90 16.56
N GLN A 81 -18.05 -14.89 15.70
CA GLN A 81 -17.02 -15.83 15.26
C GLN A 81 -15.92 -15.16 14.43
N GLU A 82 -16.26 -14.23 13.53
CA GLU A 82 -15.27 -13.46 12.78
C GLU A 82 -14.42 -12.58 13.71
N ILE A 83 -15.05 -11.90 14.68
CA ILE A 83 -14.36 -11.08 15.67
C ILE A 83 -13.46 -11.94 16.56
N GLU A 84 -13.92 -13.11 17.01
CA GLU A 84 -13.12 -14.00 17.85
C GLU A 84 -11.92 -14.56 17.08
N GLN A 85 -12.08 -14.87 15.79
CA GLN A 85 -10.97 -15.24 14.91
C GLN A 85 -9.97 -14.09 14.75
N GLU A 86 -10.44 -12.86 14.52
CA GLU A 86 -9.56 -11.68 14.44
C GLU A 86 -8.83 -11.43 15.76
N ILE A 87 -9.51 -11.56 16.90
CA ILE A 87 -8.92 -11.40 18.24
C ILE A 87 -7.88 -12.49 18.52
N GLU A 88 -8.13 -13.73 18.11
CA GLU A 88 -7.18 -14.83 18.31
C GLU A 88 -5.96 -14.67 17.39
N GLU A 89 -6.16 -14.21 16.15
CA GLU A 89 -5.06 -13.79 15.27
C GLU A 89 -4.26 -12.63 15.85
N GLU A 90 -4.91 -11.69 16.54
CA GLU A 90 -4.23 -10.57 17.21
C GLU A 90 -3.49 -11.02 18.48
N ARG A 91 -4.07 -11.92 19.29
CA ARG A 91 -3.43 -12.47 20.51
C ARG A 91 -2.15 -13.23 20.21
N GLN A 92 -2.09 -13.89 19.06
CA GLN A 92 -0.91 -14.65 18.62
C GLN A 92 0.16 -13.77 17.96
N ARG A 93 -0.07 -12.46 17.78
CA ARG A 93 0.95 -11.53 17.27
C ARG A 93 1.79 -11.00 18.43
N GLU A 94 3.04 -11.46 18.51
CA GLU A 94 4.04 -10.81 19.35
C GLU A 94 4.21 -9.34 18.89
N HIS A 95 3.89 -8.40 19.77
CA HIS A 95 4.10 -6.98 19.49
C HIS A 95 5.60 -6.63 19.62
N PRO A 96 6.14 -5.78 18.74
CA PRO A 96 7.49 -5.25 18.90
C PRO A 96 7.62 -4.55 20.27
N ALA A 97 8.84 -4.51 20.81
CA ALA A 97 9.12 -3.80 22.04
C ALA A 97 8.68 -2.32 21.95
N TYR A 98 8.19 -1.78 23.07
CA TYR A 98 7.86 -0.36 23.16
C TYR A 98 9.14 0.47 23.14
N LEU A 99 9.37 1.19 22.05
CA LEU A 99 10.53 2.07 21.86
C LEU A 99 10.09 3.53 21.72
N SER A 100 10.92 4.45 22.21
CA SER A 100 10.66 5.89 22.10
C SER A 100 10.75 6.36 20.65
N SER A 101 9.79 7.17 20.23
CA SER A 101 9.77 7.77 18.89
C SER A 101 10.87 8.82 18.74
N HIS A 102 11.42 8.93 17.53
CA HIS A 102 12.31 10.03 17.18
C HIS A 102 11.52 11.34 17.04
N GLN A 103 12.08 12.45 17.53
CA GLN A 103 11.50 13.78 17.35
C GLN A 103 11.98 14.36 16.01
N PRO A 104 11.09 14.58 15.03
CA PRO A 104 11.52 14.94 13.69
C PRO A 104 12.00 16.39 13.59
N ILE A 105 13.01 16.64 12.77
CA ILE A 105 13.58 17.97 12.54
C ILE A 105 13.43 18.38 11.07
N LEU A 106 12.95 19.60 10.82
CA LEU A 106 12.87 20.11 9.45
C LEU A 106 14.19 20.78 9.04
N HIS A 107 15.00 20.06 8.28
CA HIS A 107 16.26 20.56 7.72
C HIS A 107 16.05 21.71 6.73
N LYS A 108 17.03 22.63 6.63
CA LYS A 108 17.00 23.77 5.71
C LYS A 108 17.05 23.31 4.26
N GLU A 109 17.84 22.28 3.99
CA GLU A 109 18.04 21.70 2.68
C GLU A 109 16.74 21.15 2.08
N ILE A 110 15.84 20.59 2.92
CA ILE A 110 14.49 20.17 2.50
C ILE A 110 13.67 21.38 2.03
N LYS A 111 13.82 22.53 2.68
CA LYS A 111 13.15 23.78 2.28
C LYS A 111 13.69 24.28 0.95
N ASP A 112 15.00 24.18 0.75
CA ASP A 112 15.66 24.62 -0.47
C ASP A 112 15.26 23.79 -1.71
N LEU A 113 14.74 22.56 -1.53
CA LEU A 113 14.17 21.76 -2.63
C LEU A 113 12.94 22.42 -3.30
N CYS A 114 12.25 23.31 -2.58
CA CYS A 114 11.15 24.10 -3.14
C CYS A 114 11.63 25.24 -4.06
N ASN A 115 12.93 25.56 -4.09
CA ASN A 115 13.47 26.58 -4.98
C ASN A 115 13.56 26.06 -6.43
N MET A 116 12.57 26.46 -7.24
CA MET A 116 12.43 26.05 -8.65
C MET A 116 13.28 26.89 -9.62
N GLN A 117 13.69 28.09 -9.21
CA GLN A 117 14.30 29.08 -10.10
C GLN A 117 15.84 29.06 -10.04
N GLY A 118 16.42 28.56 -8.94
CA GLY A 118 17.87 28.49 -8.76
C GLY A 118 18.56 27.32 -9.48
N SER A 119 19.87 27.18 -9.29
CA SER A 119 20.62 25.97 -9.69
C SER A 119 20.11 24.74 -8.92
N MET A 120 20.28 23.55 -9.51
CA MET A 120 19.89 22.30 -8.86
C MET A 120 20.84 22.03 -7.71
N MET A 121 20.30 21.77 -6.52
CA MET A 121 21.11 21.34 -5.39
C MET A 121 21.71 19.97 -5.70
N ASP A 122 23.02 19.83 -5.46
CA ASP A 122 23.66 18.53 -5.48
C ASP A 122 23.34 17.80 -4.17
N LEU A 123 22.53 16.75 -4.24
CA LEU A 123 22.12 16.01 -3.05
C LEU A 123 23.31 15.29 -2.39
N ALA A 124 24.37 14.97 -3.16
CA ALA A 124 25.53 14.25 -2.65
C ALA A 124 26.40 15.09 -1.71
N THR A 125 26.41 16.42 -1.86
CA THR A 125 27.17 17.32 -0.97
C THR A 125 26.51 17.49 0.40
N HIS A 126 25.21 17.20 0.50
CA HIS A 126 24.40 17.32 1.72
C HIS A 126 24.13 15.95 2.34
N SER A 127 25.19 15.13 2.52
CA SER A 127 25.11 13.76 3.06
C SER A 127 24.56 13.67 4.49
N SER A 128 24.53 14.79 5.21
CA SER A 128 23.92 14.92 6.54
C SER A 128 22.38 14.97 6.51
N VAL A 129 21.77 15.20 5.35
CA VAL A 129 20.31 15.28 5.17
C VAL A 129 19.82 14.26 4.15
N PHE A 130 20.55 14.09 3.05
CA PHE A 130 20.19 13.15 2.00
C PHE A 130 21.14 11.97 1.98
N SER A 131 20.59 10.78 1.81
CA SER A 131 21.39 9.60 1.56
C SER A 131 20.77 8.71 0.48
N PRO A 132 21.55 7.81 -0.15
CA PRO A 132 21.01 6.90 -1.15
C PRO A 132 19.90 6.01 -0.60
N LEU A 133 18.97 5.60 -1.46
CA LEU A 133 17.80 4.80 -1.04
C LEU A 133 18.15 3.56 -0.21
N VAL A 134 19.23 2.88 -0.54
CA VAL A 134 19.66 1.66 0.17
C VAL A 134 19.88 1.88 1.67
N ASN A 135 20.22 3.11 2.08
CA ASN A 135 20.40 3.46 3.49
C ASN A 135 19.09 3.44 4.29
N ALA A 136 17.93 3.33 3.63
CA ALA A 136 16.65 3.10 4.31
C ALA A 136 16.62 1.77 5.06
N PHE A 137 17.46 0.81 4.65
CA PHE A 137 17.62 -0.49 5.29
C PHE A 137 18.79 -0.52 6.29
N LEU A 138 19.49 0.59 6.51
CA LEU A 138 20.60 0.60 7.46
C LEU A 138 20.08 0.32 8.87
N GLY A 139 20.62 -0.71 9.52
CA GLY A 139 20.17 -1.19 10.83
C GLY A 139 19.18 -2.34 10.77
N THR A 140 18.79 -2.83 9.58
CA THR A 140 18.04 -4.08 9.44
C THR A 140 18.96 -5.30 9.47
N SER A 141 18.41 -6.47 9.83
CA SER A 141 19.12 -7.75 9.82
C SER A 141 19.61 -8.16 8.42
N PHE A 142 18.94 -7.68 7.38
CA PHE A 142 19.19 -8.04 5.98
C PHE A 142 19.93 -6.96 5.18
N PHE A 143 20.46 -5.92 5.82
CA PHE A 143 21.19 -4.85 5.13
C PHE A 143 22.37 -5.37 4.29
N GLY A 144 23.05 -6.42 4.75
CA GLY A 144 24.15 -7.05 4.02
C GLY A 144 23.75 -7.63 2.65
N GLU A 145 22.48 -7.99 2.48
CA GLU A 145 21.94 -8.53 1.22
C GLU A 145 21.51 -7.42 0.25
N CYS A 146 21.45 -6.16 0.70
CA CYS A 146 20.90 -5.06 -0.09
C CYS A 146 21.74 -4.64 -1.30
N GLN A 147 22.99 -5.10 -1.44
CA GLN A 147 23.90 -4.76 -2.55
C GLN A 147 23.90 -3.26 -2.89
N PRO A 148 24.61 -2.40 -2.14
CA PRO A 148 24.49 -0.94 -2.22
C PRO A 148 24.64 -0.33 -3.63
N CYS A 149 25.46 -0.94 -4.49
CA CYS A 149 25.67 -0.47 -5.86
C CYS A 149 24.55 -0.85 -6.84
N SER A 150 23.59 -1.69 -6.42
CA SER A 150 22.50 -2.19 -7.26
C SER A 150 21.29 -1.26 -7.31
N TRP A 151 21.19 -0.28 -6.42
CA TRP A 151 20.06 0.66 -6.40
C TRP A 151 20.29 1.86 -7.32
N GLN A 152 19.21 2.51 -7.74
CA GLN A 152 19.31 3.70 -8.58
C GLN A 152 20.00 4.87 -7.87
N LYS A 153 21.02 5.46 -8.52
CA LYS A 153 21.77 6.62 -8.02
C LYS A 153 20.92 7.88 -7.86
N ASN A 154 19.78 7.94 -8.53
CA ASN A 154 18.87 9.08 -8.45
C ASN A 154 17.75 8.89 -7.42
N PHE A 155 17.77 7.81 -6.64
CA PHE A 155 16.83 7.57 -5.57
C PHE A 155 17.50 7.87 -4.23
N TRP A 156 16.85 8.74 -3.45
CA TRP A 156 17.37 9.32 -2.22
C TRP A 156 16.33 9.22 -1.13
N ILE A 157 16.79 9.28 0.12
CA ILE A 157 15.94 9.39 1.30
C ILE A 157 16.41 10.59 2.12
N SER A 158 15.50 11.21 2.86
CA SER A 158 15.88 12.13 3.94
C SER A 158 16.35 11.36 5.18
N THR A 159 17.19 11.97 6.00
CA THR A 159 17.57 11.44 7.31
C THR A 159 16.35 11.18 8.19
N GLU A 160 15.39 12.09 8.16
CA GLU A 160 14.17 11.98 8.96
C GLU A 160 13.26 10.87 8.45
N PHE A 161 13.34 10.48 7.17
CA PHE A 161 12.66 9.30 6.65
C PHE A 161 13.14 8.02 7.34
N GLN A 162 14.46 7.88 7.51
CA GLN A 162 15.09 6.71 8.13
C GLN A 162 14.90 6.67 9.65
N ARG A 163 14.98 7.81 10.34
CA ARG A 163 14.91 7.89 11.81
C ARG A 163 13.46 7.81 12.29
N VAL A 164 13.00 6.59 12.57
CA VAL A 164 11.65 6.34 13.12
C VAL A 164 11.67 6.25 14.64
N ILE A 165 12.65 5.53 15.19
CA ILE A 165 12.74 5.19 16.61
C ILE A 165 14.13 5.51 17.16
N GLN A 166 14.20 5.72 18.47
CA GLN A 166 15.45 5.85 19.21
C GLN A 166 15.89 4.45 19.67
N THR A 167 16.74 3.77 18.91
CA THR A 167 17.32 2.49 19.35
C THR A 167 18.79 2.39 18.95
N GLN A 168 19.57 1.71 19.78
CA GLN A 168 20.98 1.41 19.54
C GLN A 168 21.25 -0.09 19.35
N ARG A 169 20.27 -0.96 19.62
CA ARG A 169 20.53 -2.41 19.80
C ARG A 169 19.60 -3.33 19.03
N GLU A 170 18.36 -2.92 18.74
CA GLU A 170 17.41 -3.80 18.06
C GLU A 170 17.44 -3.62 16.54
N PRO A 171 17.29 -4.71 15.77
CA PRO A 171 17.19 -4.62 14.32
C PRO A 171 15.93 -3.84 13.93
N LEU A 172 16.08 -2.95 12.95
CA LEU A 172 15.01 -2.04 12.52
C LEU A 172 13.97 -2.70 11.60
N ASP A 173 14.01 -4.03 11.44
CA ASP A 173 13.20 -4.80 10.49
C ASP A 173 11.70 -4.47 10.60
N MET A 174 11.16 -4.46 11.84
CA MET A 174 9.75 -4.18 12.11
C MET A 174 9.42 -2.68 12.13
N TYR A 175 10.44 -1.82 12.15
CA TYR A 175 10.32 -0.37 12.30
C TYR A 175 10.63 0.39 11.01
N LEU A 176 10.86 -0.31 9.89
CA LEU A 176 11.05 0.29 8.58
C LEU A 176 9.85 1.14 8.19
N ARG A 177 10.08 2.43 7.96
CA ARG A 177 9.02 3.36 7.57
C ARG A 177 8.47 3.03 6.18
N PRO A 178 7.15 2.82 6.01
CA PRO A 178 6.56 2.65 4.68
C PRO A 178 6.76 3.91 3.83
N PRO A 179 7.24 3.79 2.58
CA PRO A 179 7.52 4.93 1.73
C PRO A 179 6.23 5.50 1.13
N ARG A 180 5.59 6.42 1.84
CA ARG A 180 4.32 7.04 1.42
C ARG A 180 4.50 8.31 0.60
N TRP A 181 5.50 9.12 0.93
CA TRP A 181 5.69 10.43 0.33
C TRP A 181 6.96 10.45 -0.50
N VAL A 182 6.81 10.77 -1.78
CA VAL A 182 7.92 10.86 -2.74
C VAL A 182 7.94 12.26 -3.33
N LEU A 183 9.05 12.96 -3.13
CA LEU A 183 9.33 14.20 -3.84
C LEU A 183 10.08 13.85 -5.13
N VAL A 184 9.46 14.13 -6.26
CA VAL A 184 10.13 14.14 -7.56
C VAL A 184 10.82 15.49 -7.68
N TYR A 185 12.14 15.53 -7.49
CA TYR A 185 12.93 16.76 -7.56
C TYR A 185 13.48 16.96 -8.97
N ARG A 186 13.10 18.08 -9.60
CA ARG A 186 13.48 18.50 -10.95
C ARG A 186 13.33 17.43 -12.03
N ASN A 187 12.35 16.53 -11.90
CA ASN A 187 12.13 15.38 -12.78
C ASN A 187 13.37 14.47 -12.96
N LYS A 188 14.32 14.53 -12.03
CA LYS A 188 15.60 13.80 -12.10
C LYS A 188 15.78 12.88 -10.90
N HIS A 189 15.40 13.33 -9.72
CA HIS A 189 15.61 12.60 -8.48
C HIS A 189 14.28 12.23 -7.83
N LEU A 190 14.21 11.04 -7.24
CA LEU A 190 13.14 10.65 -6.34
C LEU A 190 13.67 10.70 -4.91
N ILE A 191 13.03 11.48 -4.05
CA ILE A 191 13.43 11.66 -2.65
C ILE A 191 12.29 11.20 -1.76
N PHE A 192 12.52 10.16 -0.97
CA PHE A 192 11.56 9.73 0.05
C PHE A 192 11.71 10.57 1.30
N VAL A 193 10.60 11.14 1.75
CA VAL A 193 10.57 12.08 2.88
C VAL A 193 9.67 11.55 3.98
N SER A 194 9.94 11.99 5.21
CA SER A 194 9.07 11.71 6.35
C SER A 194 7.70 12.37 6.18
N PRO A 195 6.64 11.85 6.83
CA PRO A 195 5.34 12.53 6.86
C PRO A 195 5.41 13.96 7.41
N PHE A 196 6.33 14.21 8.35
CA PHE A 196 6.56 15.54 8.93
C PHE A 196 7.10 16.52 7.88
N GLU A 197 8.16 16.14 7.15
CA GLU A 197 8.71 16.95 6.05
C GLU A 197 7.69 17.10 4.92
N ALA A 198 6.96 16.03 4.57
CA ALA A 198 5.93 16.03 3.54
C ALA A 198 4.81 17.03 3.86
N ASN A 199 4.37 17.13 5.12
CA ASN A 199 3.33 18.07 5.53
C ASN A 199 3.77 19.53 5.32
N TRP A 200 5.04 19.85 5.63
CA TRP A 200 5.57 21.18 5.35
C TRP A 200 5.70 21.44 3.84
N LEU A 201 6.28 20.48 3.10
CA LEU A 201 6.44 20.56 1.64
C LEU A 201 5.10 20.74 0.92
N LEU A 202 4.05 20.05 1.38
CA LEU A 202 2.70 20.14 0.86
C LEU A 202 2.22 21.60 0.84
N GLY A 203 2.30 22.29 1.98
CA GLY A 203 1.87 23.69 2.09
C GLY A 203 2.69 24.63 1.20
N GLN A 204 4.01 24.44 1.15
CA GLN A 204 4.89 25.31 0.37
C GLN A 204 4.74 25.12 -1.14
N LEU A 205 4.71 23.89 -1.60
CA LEU A 205 4.51 23.58 -3.02
C LEU A 205 3.13 24.01 -3.50
N GLN A 206 2.08 23.87 -2.68
CA GLN A 206 0.75 24.42 -2.98
C GLN A 206 0.77 25.94 -3.09
N PHE A 207 1.44 26.64 -2.17
CA PHE A 207 1.57 28.09 -2.20
C PHE A 207 2.29 28.57 -3.48
N ILE A 208 3.40 27.93 -3.85
CA ILE A 208 4.15 28.23 -5.08
C ILE A 208 3.27 28.01 -6.32
N GLY A 209 2.53 26.89 -6.36
CA GLY A 209 1.63 26.58 -7.46
C GLY A 209 0.49 27.59 -7.63
N ARG A 210 -0.06 28.14 -6.54
CA ARG A 210 -1.14 29.14 -6.58
C ARG A 210 -0.68 30.55 -6.93
N THR A 211 0.51 30.94 -6.49
CA THR A 211 1.04 32.30 -6.66
C THR A 211 1.60 32.57 -8.04
N GLY A 212 1.62 31.57 -8.93
CA GLY A 212 2.10 31.74 -10.30
C GLY A 212 3.60 32.05 -10.39
N GLN A 213 4.37 31.88 -9.31
CA GLN A 213 5.82 32.12 -9.30
C GLN A 213 6.61 31.12 -10.18
N CYS A 214 5.92 30.20 -10.84
CA CYS A 214 6.47 29.30 -11.83
C CYS A 214 5.84 29.58 -13.19
N ASP A 215 6.53 30.35 -14.04
CA ASP A 215 6.19 30.54 -15.47
C ASP A 215 6.27 29.24 -16.29
N LYS A 216 6.72 28.13 -15.68
CA LYS A 216 6.92 26.80 -16.27
C LYS A 216 6.30 25.72 -15.39
N LEU A 217 6.03 24.55 -15.96
CA LEU A 217 5.55 23.36 -15.20
C LEU A 217 6.42 23.13 -13.95
N PRO A 218 5.83 22.77 -12.80
CA PRO A 218 6.58 22.51 -11.58
C PRO A 218 7.56 21.36 -11.82
N SER A 219 8.85 21.69 -11.87
CA SER A 219 9.90 20.69 -12.04
C SER A 219 10.06 19.80 -10.80
N THR A 220 9.66 20.31 -9.63
CA THR A 220 9.62 19.54 -8.38
C THR A 220 8.17 19.33 -7.95
N THR A 221 7.81 18.07 -7.66
CA THR A 221 6.46 17.69 -7.25
C THR A 221 6.48 16.71 -6.10
N LEU A 222 5.56 16.85 -5.15
CA LEU A 222 5.28 15.90 -4.08
C LEU A 222 4.16 14.95 -4.52
N ARG A 223 4.39 13.65 -4.37
CA ARG A 223 3.49 12.59 -4.84
C ARG A 223 3.28 11.53 -3.76
N LEU A 224 2.09 10.94 -3.76
CA LEU A 224 1.73 9.84 -2.88
C LEU A 224 2.11 8.50 -3.53
N LEU A 225 2.77 7.63 -2.78
CA LEU A 225 3.10 6.27 -3.17
C LEU A 225 2.38 5.29 -2.23
N LEU A 226 1.64 4.34 -2.80
CA LEU A 226 1.02 3.25 -2.06
C LEU A 226 1.49 1.89 -2.59
N PRO A 227 1.69 0.89 -1.72
CA PRO A 227 1.95 -0.46 -2.16
C PRO A 227 0.70 -1.05 -2.79
N ARG A 228 0.87 -1.84 -3.84
CA ARG A 228 -0.25 -2.57 -4.44
C ARG A 228 -0.43 -3.91 -3.73
N THR A 229 -1.25 -3.94 -2.68
CA THR A 229 -1.56 -5.16 -1.92
C THR A 229 -2.78 -5.91 -2.47
N LYS A 230 -3.59 -5.25 -3.31
CA LYS A 230 -4.73 -5.86 -4.04
C LYS A 230 -4.61 -5.60 -5.54
N ARG A 231 -5.13 -6.52 -6.38
CA ARG A 231 -5.02 -6.45 -7.85
C ARG A 231 -5.51 -5.12 -8.46
N ASN A 232 -6.62 -4.58 -7.95
CA ASN A 232 -7.25 -3.37 -8.48
C ASN A 232 -6.81 -2.07 -7.78
N GLN A 233 -5.78 -2.12 -6.93
CA GLN A 233 -5.31 -0.95 -6.20
C GLN A 233 -4.31 -0.13 -7.04
N SER A 234 -4.43 1.20 -7.01
CA SER A 234 -3.46 2.10 -7.63
C SER A 234 -2.30 2.40 -6.68
N ILE A 235 -1.10 2.59 -7.26
CA ILE A 235 0.10 3.02 -6.52
C ILE A 235 0.17 4.55 -6.34
N LEU A 236 -0.73 5.30 -6.98
CA LEU A 236 -0.93 6.76 -6.90
C LEU A 236 0.24 7.68 -7.35
N VAL A 237 1.46 7.15 -7.48
CA VAL A 237 2.68 7.96 -7.71
C VAL A 237 2.70 8.71 -9.05
N ASN A 238 1.92 8.25 -10.03
CA ASN A 238 1.80 8.85 -11.35
C ASN A 238 0.38 9.41 -11.59
N THR A 239 -0.39 9.66 -10.52
CA THR A 239 -1.74 10.22 -10.61
C THR A 239 -1.67 11.75 -10.60
N PRO A 240 -1.96 12.44 -11.72
CA PRO A 240 -1.76 13.90 -11.83
C PRO A 240 -2.63 14.70 -10.85
N THR A 241 -3.84 14.24 -10.55
CA THR A 241 -4.77 14.89 -9.61
C THR A 241 -4.31 14.84 -8.16
N LEU A 242 -3.39 13.94 -7.82
CA LEU A 242 -2.81 13.78 -6.48
C LEU A 242 -1.37 14.26 -6.40
N THR A 243 -0.87 14.91 -7.46
CA THR A 243 0.46 15.49 -7.52
C THR A 243 0.40 16.92 -7.02
N ILE A 244 1.34 17.32 -6.16
CA ILE A 244 1.43 18.69 -5.61
C ILE A 244 2.72 19.37 -6.10
N PRO A 245 2.67 20.59 -6.65
CA PRO A 245 1.46 21.31 -7.02
C PRO A 245 0.73 20.61 -8.18
N SER A 246 -0.60 20.81 -8.26
CA SER A 246 -1.42 20.17 -9.28
C SER A 246 -0.95 20.55 -10.67
N SER A 247 -0.54 19.55 -11.45
CA SER A 247 -0.04 19.74 -12.83
C SER A 247 -1.18 19.78 -13.87
N ILE A 248 -2.40 20.08 -13.44
CA ILE A 248 -3.58 20.18 -14.32
C ILE A 248 -3.59 21.60 -14.90
N THR A 249 -2.65 21.89 -15.78
CA THR A 249 -2.74 23.07 -16.66
C THR A 249 -3.42 22.66 -17.96
N THR A 250 -4.30 23.53 -18.47
CA THR A 250 -5.16 23.34 -19.65
C THR A 250 -4.43 23.29 -21.00
N THR A 251 -3.10 23.22 -20.98
CA THR A 251 -2.25 23.13 -22.18
C THR A 251 -1.46 21.84 -22.13
N ASP A 252 -1.42 21.10 -23.25
CA ASP A 252 -0.77 19.80 -23.49
C ASP A 252 0.76 19.81 -23.28
N ILE A 253 1.24 20.25 -22.12
CA ILE A 253 2.66 20.35 -21.79
C ILE A 253 3.02 19.23 -20.80
N SER A 254 4.03 18.46 -21.19
CA SER A 254 4.44 17.15 -20.66
C SER A 254 4.50 17.04 -19.13
N ASN A 255 3.50 16.39 -18.52
CA ASN A 255 3.60 15.89 -17.16
C ASN A 255 4.71 14.83 -17.07
N PHE A 256 5.66 15.00 -16.15
CA PHE A 256 6.69 13.99 -15.93
C PHE A 256 6.09 12.74 -15.28
N TYR A 257 6.11 11.64 -16.01
CA TYR A 257 5.77 10.33 -15.49
C TYR A 257 7.03 9.58 -15.07
N ILE A 258 7.00 8.96 -13.90
CA ILE A 258 8.10 8.11 -13.44
C ILE A 258 8.24 6.94 -14.44
N PRO A 259 9.42 6.75 -15.07
CA PRO A 259 9.65 5.69 -16.04
C PRO A 259 9.43 4.30 -15.48
N ILE A 260 9.01 3.34 -16.31
CA ILE A 260 8.72 1.96 -15.89
C ILE A 260 9.91 1.27 -15.21
N ARG A 261 11.15 1.60 -15.61
CA ARG A 261 12.37 1.07 -14.98
C ARG A 261 12.51 1.54 -13.53
N TRP A 262 12.16 2.80 -13.25
CA TRP A 262 12.14 3.36 -11.90
C TRP A 262 10.99 2.76 -11.08
N LEU A 263 9.82 2.56 -11.70
CA LEU A 263 8.70 1.90 -11.05
C LEU A 263 9.04 0.48 -10.57
N ALA A 264 9.84 -0.29 -11.33
CA ALA A 264 10.27 -1.63 -10.92
C ALA A 264 11.03 -1.62 -9.59
N GLU A 265 11.99 -0.69 -9.41
CA GLU A 265 12.70 -0.49 -8.15
C GLU A 265 11.75 -0.03 -7.03
N LEU A 266 10.81 0.87 -7.34
CA LEU A 266 9.78 1.29 -6.37
C LEU A 266 8.89 0.13 -5.93
N PHE A 267 8.55 -0.82 -6.80
CA PHE A 267 7.74 -1.99 -6.44
C PHE A 267 8.47 -2.87 -5.43
N VAL A 268 9.78 -3.09 -5.62
CA VAL A 268 10.63 -3.81 -4.67
C VAL A 268 10.70 -3.04 -3.35
N PHE A 269 11.09 -1.77 -3.38
CA PHE A 269 11.28 -0.96 -2.17
C PHE A 269 10.01 -0.81 -1.32
N ASN A 270 8.88 -0.65 -1.99
CA ASN A 270 7.57 -0.45 -1.35
C ASN A 270 6.92 -1.78 -0.91
N GLY A 271 7.47 -2.93 -1.32
CA GLY A 271 6.90 -4.24 -0.99
C GLY A 271 5.55 -4.50 -1.65
N SER A 272 5.36 -4.08 -2.92
CA SER A 272 4.11 -4.33 -3.66
C SER A 272 3.93 -5.80 -3.99
N LEU A 273 2.68 -6.29 -3.95
CA LEU A 273 2.34 -7.71 -4.19
C LEU A 273 1.74 -7.97 -5.58
N TYR A 274 1.13 -6.96 -6.20
CA TYR A 274 0.45 -7.07 -7.48
C TYR A 274 0.94 -6.04 -8.51
N PHE A 275 0.75 -6.39 -9.78
CA PHE A 275 1.08 -5.55 -10.93
C PHE A 275 -0.20 -5.23 -11.71
N LYS A 276 -0.31 -4.03 -12.31
CA LYS A 276 -1.47 -3.60 -13.10
C LYS A 276 -1.54 -4.33 -14.45
N ASN A 277 -0.39 -4.57 -15.07
CA ASN A 277 -0.29 -5.15 -16.40
C ASN A 277 1.03 -5.92 -16.57
N VAL A 278 1.10 -6.66 -17.68
CA VAL A 278 2.27 -7.47 -18.07
C VAL A 278 3.54 -6.61 -18.21
N CYS A 279 3.43 -5.33 -18.58
CA CYS A 279 4.58 -4.43 -18.69
C CYS A 279 5.25 -4.17 -17.33
N GLU A 280 4.47 -3.89 -16.28
CA GLU A 280 4.99 -3.73 -14.91
C GLU A 280 5.63 -5.03 -14.40
N GLN A 281 4.97 -6.17 -14.63
CA GLN A 281 5.50 -7.48 -14.27
C GLN A 281 6.83 -7.80 -14.99
N THR A 282 6.91 -7.50 -16.29
CA THR A 282 8.11 -7.73 -17.09
C THR A 282 9.26 -6.83 -16.64
N ALA A 283 8.97 -5.55 -16.37
CA ALA A 283 9.97 -4.61 -15.85
C ALA A 283 10.50 -5.05 -14.48
N TYR A 284 9.63 -5.57 -13.61
CA TYR A 284 10.01 -6.15 -12.32
C TYR A 284 10.92 -7.37 -12.47
N CYS A 285 10.58 -8.31 -13.35
CA CYS A 285 11.41 -9.50 -13.61
C CYS A 285 12.78 -9.11 -14.20
N LYS A 286 12.81 -8.18 -15.16
CA LYS A 286 14.06 -7.67 -15.74
C LYS A 286 14.94 -7.00 -14.69
N TYR A 287 14.37 -6.15 -13.84
CA TYR A 287 15.09 -5.49 -12.75
C TYR A 287 15.74 -6.50 -11.79
N LEU A 288 15.01 -7.53 -11.38
CA LEU A 288 15.54 -8.60 -10.52
C LEU A 288 16.49 -9.57 -11.26
N GLY A 289 16.49 -9.55 -12.59
CA GLY A 289 17.28 -10.48 -13.42
C GLY A 289 16.76 -11.91 -13.39
N VAL A 290 15.43 -12.08 -13.31
CA VAL A 290 14.79 -13.40 -13.18
C VAL A 290 13.92 -13.76 -14.39
N PHE A 291 13.91 -15.04 -14.76
CA PHE A 291 13.04 -15.65 -15.78
C PHE A 291 12.13 -16.72 -15.17
N PRO A 292 10.97 -16.31 -14.62
CA PRO A 292 9.97 -17.24 -14.12
C PRO A 292 9.23 -17.94 -15.27
N THR A 293 8.75 -19.15 -14.99
CA THR A 293 7.95 -19.98 -15.91
C THR A 293 6.57 -19.35 -16.21
N PRO A 294 5.97 -19.54 -17.40
CA PRO A 294 6.50 -20.22 -18.56
C PRO A 294 7.62 -19.39 -19.23
N ARG A 295 8.64 -20.11 -19.69
CA ARG A 295 9.79 -19.53 -20.40
C ARG A 295 9.60 -19.63 -21.90
N THR A 296 10.22 -18.72 -22.64
CA THR A 296 10.31 -18.84 -24.11
C THR A 296 11.24 -19.98 -24.49
N ALA A 297 11.18 -20.48 -25.74
CA ALA A 297 12.07 -21.55 -26.20
C ALA A 297 13.57 -21.22 -26.02
N ILE A 298 13.94 -19.94 -26.16
CA ILE A 298 15.31 -19.46 -25.96
C ILE A 298 15.69 -19.48 -24.48
N GLU A 299 14.77 -19.08 -23.60
CA GLU A 299 14.96 -19.09 -22.15
C GLU A 299 15.01 -20.52 -21.61
N GLU A 300 14.23 -21.45 -22.16
CA GLU A 300 14.24 -22.85 -21.76
C GLU A 300 15.53 -23.55 -22.18
N ASP A 301 16.02 -23.32 -23.41
CA ASP A 301 17.35 -23.80 -23.84
C ASP A 301 18.48 -23.23 -22.94
N ALA A 302 18.37 -21.97 -22.52
CA ALA A 302 19.32 -21.37 -21.59
C ALA A 302 19.21 -22.00 -20.18
N PHE A 303 18.01 -22.35 -19.73
CA PHE A 303 17.78 -23.07 -18.48
C PHE A 303 18.39 -24.48 -18.53
N ASP A 304 18.16 -25.23 -19.60
CA ASP A 304 18.74 -26.57 -19.81
C ASP A 304 20.28 -26.55 -19.82
N LYS A 305 20.86 -25.48 -20.39
CA LYS A 305 22.30 -25.21 -20.37
C LYS A 305 22.83 -24.70 -19.02
N ARG A 306 21.98 -24.65 -17.98
CA ARG A 306 22.30 -24.14 -16.62
C ARG A 306 22.80 -22.70 -16.61
N LEU A 307 22.37 -21.90 -17.58
CA LEU A 307 22.65 -20.47 -17.67
C LEU A 307 21.67 -19.65 -16.82
N ILE A 308 20.50 -20.22 -16.55
CA ILE A 308 19.46 -19.70 -15.67
C ILE A 308 19.40 -20.61 -14.43
N SER A 309 19.36 -20.03 -13.24
CA SER A 309 19.25 -20.78 -11.97
C SER A 309 17.85 -21.38 -11.79
N ASN A 310 17.70 -22.33 -10.87
CA ASN A 310 16.41 -23.01 -10.59
C ASN A 310 15.28 -22.03 -10.21
N ASP A 311 15.62 -20.94 -9.54
CA ASP A 311 14.71 -19.87 -9.15
C ASP A 311 14.56 -18.78 -10.24
N GLY A 312 15.12 -19.02 -11.41
CA GLY A 312 15.04 -18.14 -12.57
C GLY A 312 16.13 -17.06 -12.62
N PHE A 313 16.99 -16.91 -11.61
CA PHE A 313 17.99 -15.84 -11.60
C PHE A 313 19.14 -16.10 -12.56
N VAL A 314 19.53 -15.06 -13.30
CA VAL A 314 20.70 -15.06 -14.19
C VAL A 314 21.77 -14.16 -13.59
N GLY A 315 22.88 -14.72 -13.10
CA GLY A 315 23.97 -13.93 -12.51
C GLY A 315 24.93 -13.32 -13.53
N ASN A 316 25.14 -13.98 -14.66
CA ASN A 316 26.15 -13.61 -15.65
C ASN A 316 25.66 -12.50 -16.60
N ALA A 317 26.41 -11.40 -16.69
CA ALA A 317 26.08 -10.23 -17.50
C ALA A 317 26.00 -10.53 -19.02
N ASP A 318 26.89 -11.37 -19.55
CA ASP A 318 26.90 -11.71 -20.98
C ASP A 318 25.65 -12.50 -21.38
N ILE A 319 25.21 -13.37 -20.47
CA ILE A 319 23.99 -14.17 -20.64
C ILE A 319 22.77 -13.26 -20.55
N ARG A 320 22.75 -12.30 -19.61
CA ARG A 320 21.69 -11.29 -19.51
C ARG A 320 21.52 -10.51 -20.81
N SER A 321 22.61 -10.06 -21.42
CA SER A 321 22.57 -9.35 -22.70
C SER A 321 21.98 -10.21 -23.82
N LYS A 322 22.35 -11.50 -23.90
CA LYS A 322 21.78 -12.45 -24.89
C LYS A 322 20.28 -12.68 -24.67
N LEU A 323 19.84 -12.70 -23.42
CA LEU A 323 18.43 -12.87 -23.04
C LEU A 323 17.64 -11.55 -22.99
N GLN A 324 18.18 -10.45 -23.54
CA GLN A 324 17.51 -9.13 -23.60
C GLN A 324 17.11 -8.58 -22.21
N ILE A 325 17.88 -8.91 -21.18
CA ILE A 325 17.87 -8.18 -19.91
C ILE A 325 18.78 -6.97 -20.11
N ASP A 326 18.17 -5.86 -20.50
CA ASP A 326 18.88 -4.60 -20.72
C ASP A 326 19.27 -3.92 -19.41
N TYR A 327 18.71 -4.37 -18.28
CA TYR A 327 18.81 -3.69 -17.00
C TYR A 327 18.51 -4.63 -15.82
N CYS A 328 19.57 -5.16 -15.22
CA CYS A 328 19.56 -5.83 -13.92
C CYS A 328 20.82 -5.39 -13.15
N PRO A 329 20.68 -4.67 -12.03
CA PRO A 329 21.82 -4.10 -11.33
C PRO A 329 22.39 -5.03 -10.23
N PHE A 330 21.78 -6.19 -9.99
CA PHE A 330 22.18 -7.14 -8.95
C PHE A 330 23.26 -8.10 -9.45
N HIS A 331 24.29 -8.33 -8.63
CA HIS A 331 25.35 -9.32 -8.91
C HIS A 331 25.08 -10.65 -8.20
N ILE A 332 24.49 -10.56 -7.01
CA ILE A 332 24.01 -11.70 -6.22
C ILE A 332 22.48 -11.76 -6.38
N ASN A 333 21.94 -12.97 -6.27
CA ASN A 333 20.51 -13.21 -6.39
C ASN A 333 19.68 -12.36 -5.39
N PRO A 334 18.81 -11.45 -5.87
CA PRO A 334 18.08 -10.53 -4.99
C PRO A 334 16.82 -11.14 -4.37
N LEU A 335 16.45 -12.38 -4.68
CA LEU A 335 15.18 -12.96 -4.25
C LEU A 335 15.07 -13.10 -2.73
N ALA A 336 16.18 -13.39 -2.04
CA ALA A 336 16.22 -13.44 -0.57
C ALA A 336 15.93 -12.07 0.05
N LEU A 337 16.63 -11.03 -0.43
CA LEU A 337 16.38 -9.63 -0.07
C LEU A 337 14.92 -9.22 -0.30
N VAL A 338 14.35 -9.55 -1.47
CA VAL A 338 12.97 -9.22 -1.80
C VAL A 338 11.99 -9.89 -0.83
N LYS A 339 12.22 -11.16 -0.46
CA LYS A 339 11.41 -11.85 0.57
C LYS A 339 11.45 -11.10 1.91
N LYS A 340 12.64 -10.71 2.37
CA LYS A 340 12.82 -9.95 3.61
C LYS A 340 12.14 -8.58 3.59
N ILE A 341 12.19 -7.88 2.45
CA ILE A 341 11.46 -6.61 2.29
C ILE A 341 9.95 -6.86 2.34
N LEU A 342 9.44 -7.89 1.68
CA LEU A 342 8.01 -8.19 1.67
C LEU A 342 7.49 -8.61 3.05
N GLU A 343 8.24 -9.43 3.79
CA GLU A 343 7.96 -9.84 5.17
C GLU A 343 7.90 -8.61 6.09
N SER A 344 8.91 -7.74 6.04
CA SER A 344 8.96 -6.54 6.89
C SER A 344 7.84 -5.53 6.57
N ARG A 345 7.44 -5.39 5.29
CA ARG A 345 6.41 -4.42 4.87
C ARG A 345 4.99 -4.90 5.08
N ASN A 346 4.70 -6.18 4.81
CA ASN A 346 3.34 -6.70 4.83
C ASN A 346 2.96 -7.36 6.17
N LYS A 347 3.91 -7.54 7.10
CA LYS A 347 3.69 -8.12 8.45
C LYS A 347 2.97 -9.49 8.44
N ALA A 348 2.98 -10.15 7.30
CA ALA A 348 2.35 -11.43 7.03
C ALA A 348 3.23 -12.18 6.03
N GLN A 349 3.11 -13.51 6.03
CA GLN A 349 3.82 -14.33 5.04
C GLN A 349 3.41 -13.89 3.63
N VAL A 350 4.41 -13.76 2.75
CA VAL A 350 4.20 -13.39 1.36
C VAL A 350 3.29 -14.43 0.71
N SER A 351 2.06 -14.03 0.38
CA SER A 351 1.11 -14.96 -0.22
C SER A 351 1.65 -15.48 -1.56
N PRO A 352 1.83 -16.79 -1.74
CA PRO A 352 2.31 -17.37 -3.01
C PRO A 352 1.29 -17.19 -4.15
N LYS A 353 0.05 -16.80 -3.83
CA LYS A 353 -1.02 -16.48 -4.79
C LYS A 353 -0.90 -15.05 -5.35
N SER A 354 -0.11 -14.18 -4.73
CA SER A 354 0.14 -12.83 -5.25
C SER A 354 1.03 -12.86 -6.49
N HIS A 355 1.04 -11.78 -7.28
CA HIS A 355 1.88 -11.79 -8.49
C HIS A 355 3.38 -11.86 -8.14
N VAL A 356 3.79 -11.08 -7.15
CA VAL A 356 5.18 -11.09 -6.68
C VAL A 356 5.49 -12.39 -5.95
N GLY A 357 4.56 -12.93 -5.15
CA GLY A 357 4.72 -14.22 -4.49
C GLY A 357 4.94 -15.36 -5.49
N ALA A 358 4.17 -15.42 -6.58
CA ALA A 358 4.37 -16.41 -7.63
C ALA A 358 5.78 -16.33 -8.25
N ILE A 359 6.28 -15.11 -8.50
CA ILE A 359 7.62 -14.89 -9.07
C ILE A 359 8.71 -15.28 -8.08
N VAL A 360 8.62 -14.82 -6.84
CA VAL A 360 9.71 -14.87 -5.85
C VAL A 360 9.75 -16.19 -5.07
N ILE A 361 8.60 -16.85 -4.91
CA ILE A 361 8.46 -18.12 -4.18
C ILE A 361 8.38 -19.28 -5.16
N ASN A 362 7.49 -19.20 -6.16
CA ASN A 362 7.20 -20.33 -7.05
C ASN A 362 8.03 -20.32 -8.34
N GLY A 363 8.76 -19.24 -8.63
CA GLY A 363 9.47 -19.09 -9.89
C GLY A 363 8.54 -19.10 -11.11
N SER A 364 7.30 -18.61 -10.95
CA SER A 364 6.28 -18.60 -12.00
C SER A 364 5.65 -17.22 -12.21
N LYS A 365 5.30 -16.92 -13.47
CA LYS A 365 4.61 -15.72 -13.90
C LYS A 365 3.10 -15.97 -13.75
N PRO A 366 2.39 -15.17 -12.95
CA PRO A 366 0.94 -15.24 -12.91
C PRO A 366 0.38 -14.77 -14.25
N ILE A 367 -0.67 -15.46 -14.71
CA ILE A 367 -1.42 -15.13 -15.91
C ILE A 367 -2.39 -14.01 -15.59
N TYR A 368 -2.46 -13.02 -16.47
CA TYR A 368 -3.39 -11.90 -16.36
C TYR A 368 -4.80 -12.27 -16.79
#